data_AF-A0A8T3LFN5-F1
#
_entry.id   AF-A0A8T3LFN5-F1
#
_cell.length_a   1.000
_cell.length_b   1.000
_cell.length_c   1.000
_cell.angle_alpha   90.00
_cell.angle_beta   90.00
_cell.angle_gamma   90.00
#
_symmetry.space_group_name_H-M   'P 1'
#
loop_
_entity.id
_entity.type
_entity.pdbx_description
1 polymer ?
#
loop_
_entity_poly.entity_id
_entity_poly.type
_entity_poly.pdbx_seq_one_letter_code
_entity_poly.pdbx_strand_id
1 'polypeptide(L)'
;MQYGVECFGAEWLNKIKVYFKQFKITPDRAGKILASLRDSQEIWSIIEGFEDNINEKYWLQKQPIAMMGKTSDLFVLMDKYIERGRGLAAIISANQRLSEIPSTTLLYLLDIVVKEINSQDIQFDTMLSYYVKKVFDELKQRNDVSETDLAFKEMTYLPCFPDSDEPLILHRLMMKKPEVFIEAICIVYRSDEDEQTEPSELEVKRATSIYRLLEKLRILPGQIDNEIDQDKLEDWCENVRHLAKLHHRQEITDHVIGKILAHAPNSSVDNSWPHEAIRHIIE
;
A
#
# COMPACT_ATOMS: atom_id res chain seq x y z
N MET A 1 -2.45 -35.08 -9.53
CA MET A 1 -3.15 -35.12 -8.23
C MET A 1 -4.59 -34.62 -8.36
N GLN A 2 -4.81 -33.46 -8.97
CA GLN A 2 -6.15 -32.89 -9.21
C GLN A 2 -7.16 -33.85 -9.86
N TYR A 3 -6.80 -34.52 -10.96
CA TYR A 3 -7.67 -35.49 -11.64
C TYR A 3 -8.15 -36.63 -10.71
N GLY A 4 -7.32 -37.08 -9.78
CA GLY A 4 -7.71 -38.11 -8.80
C GLY A 4 -8.77 -37.59 -7.82
N VAL A 5 -8.68 -36.32 -7.42
CA VAL A 5 -9.70 -35.67 -6.58
C VAL A 5 -11.00 -35.47 -7.37
N GLU A 6 -10.92 -35.10 -8.64
CA GLU A 6 -12.10 -34.93 -9.50
C GLU A 6 -12.84 -36.26 -9.73
N CYS A 7 -12.13 -37.37 -9.88
CA CYS A 7 -12.74 -38.68 -10.10
C CYS A 7 -13.21 -39.37 -8.82
N PHE A 8 -12.51 -39.21 -7.70
CA PHE A 8 -12.70 -40.04 -6.49
C PHE A 8 -12.86 -39.23 -5.19
N GLY A 9 -12.89 -37.90 -5.26
CA GLY A 9 -13.16 -37.00 -4.14
C GLY A 9 -12.28 -37.26 -2.91
N ALA A 10 -12.93 -37.32 -1.75
CA ALA A 10 -12.26 -37.47 -0.45
C ALA A 10 -11.51 -38.80 -0.29
N GLU A 11 -11.99 -39.87 -0.92
CA GLU A 11 -11.34 -41.18 -0.83
C GLU A 11 -9.93 -41.17 -1.42
N TRP A 12 -9.72 -40.39 -2.49
CA TRP A 12 -8.39 -40.22 -3.07
C TRP A 12 -7.41 -39.58 -2.10
N LEU A 13 -7.79 -38.48 -1.48
CA LEU A 13 -6.91 -37.76 -0.54
C LEU A 13 -6.65 -38.58 0.74
N ASN A 14 -7.65 -39.34 1.21
CA ASN A 14 -7.45 -40.30 2.31
C ASN A 14 -6.44 -41.39 1.95
N LYS A 15 -6.47 -41.91 0.71
CA LYS A 15 -5.43 -42.84 0.23
C LYS A 15 -4.06 -42.17 0.15
N ILE A 16 -3.97 -40.96 -0.39
CA ILE A 16 -2.71 -40.19 -0.47
C ILE A 16 -2.11 -39.98 0.93
N LYS A 17 -2.94 -39.71 1.94
CA LYS A 17 -2.49 -39.61 3.34
C LYS A 17 -1.80 -40.89 3.83
N VAL A 18 -2.36 -42.06 3.52
CA VAL A 18 -1.73 -43.35 3.84
C VAL A 18 -0.41 -43.53 3.08
N TYR A 19 -0.38 -43.17 1.79
CA TYR A 19 0.83 -43.24 0.97
C TYR A 19 1.94 -42.34 1.49
N PHE A 20 1.64 -41.10 1.89
CA PHE A 20 2.64 -40.19 2.46
C PHE A 20 3.30 -40.78 3.69
N LYS A 21 2.53 -41.44 4.57
CA LYS A 21 3.07 -42.14 5.75
C LYS A 21 3.90 -43.36 5.36
N GLN A 22 3.39 -44.21 4.47
CA GLN A 22 4.07 -45.44 4.05
C GLN A 22 5.44 -45.14 3.41
N PHE A 23 5.48 -44.13 2.54
CA PHE A 23 6.70 -43.75 1.82
C PHE A 23 7.53 -42.67 2.53
N LYS A 24 7.15 -42.30 3.77
CA LYS A 24 7.84 -41.29 4.59
C LYS A 24 8.11 -39.99 3.83
N ILE A 25 7.09 -39.52 3.10
CA ILE A 25 7.17 -38.26 2.36
C ILE A 25 7.35 -37.13 3.36
N THR A 26 8.34 -36.27 3.13
CA THR A 26 8.62 -35.15 4.04
C THR A 26 7.45 -34.15 4.02
N PRO A 27 7.18 -33.45 5.15
CA PRO A 27 6.09 -32.48 5.20
C PRO A 27 6.16 -31.40 4.13
N ASP A 28 7.39 -30.96 3.80
CA ASP A 28 7.64 -29.98 2.75
C ASP A 28 7.18 -30.47 1.36
N ARG A 29 7.54 -31.71 0.98
CA ARG A 29 7.12 -32.30 -0.30
C ARG A 29 5.63 -32.59 -0.33
N ALA A 30 5.08 -33.08 0.79
CA ALA A 30 3.66 -33.34 0.93
C ALA A 30 2.85 -32.05 0.74
N GLY A 31 3.24 -30.97 1.43
CA GLY A 31 2.66 -29.64 1.29
C GLY A 31 2.69 -29.16 -0.16
N LYS A 32 3.84 -29.25 -0.83
CA LYS A 32 4.00 -28.85 -2.24
C LYS A 32 3.07 -29.58 -3.20
N ILE A 33 2.95 -30.89 -3.00
CA ILE A 33 2.12 -31.77 -3.82
C ILE A 33 0.65 -31.39 -3.63
N LEU A 34 0.22 -31.22 -2.38
CA LEU A 34 -1.15 -30.86 -2.03
C LEU A 34 -1.49 -29.43 -2.50
N ALA A 35 -0.55 -28.49 -2.45
CA ALA A 35 -0.71 -27.10 -2.86
C ALA A 35 -1.09 -26.93 -4.35
N SER A 36 -0.90 -27.96 -5.17
CA SER A 36 -1.35 -27.99 -6.58
C SER A 36 -2.86 -28.23 -6.77
N LEU A 37 -3.58 -28.58 -5.69
CA LEU A 37 -5.01 -28.81 -5.72
C LEU A 37 -5.79 -27.49 -5.84
N ARG A 38 -6.91 -27.54 -6.54
CA ARG A 38 -7.87 -26.43 -6.62
C ARG A 38 -8.45 -26.09 -5.25
N ASP A 39 -8.93 -24.86 -5.12
CA ASP A 39 -9.57 -24.38 -3.91
C ASP A 39 -11.02 -24.84 -3.81
N SER A 40 -11.32 -25.55 -2.72
CA SER A 40 -12.67 -25.92 -2.33
C SER A 40 -12.72 -26.24 -0.84
N GLN A 41 -13.89 -26.01 -0.21
CA GLN A 41 -14.13 -26.34 1.19
C GLN A 41 -13.87 -27.82 1.49
N GLU A 42 -14.25 -28.71 0.57
CA GLU A 42 -14.03 -30.15 0.70
C GLU A 42 -12.53 -30.46 0.77
N ILE A 43 -11.73 -29.84 -0.10
CA ILE A 43 -10.27 -30.05 -0.11
C ILE A 43 -9.67 -29.53 1.18
N TRP A 44 -9.99 -28.30 1.60
CA TRP A 44 -9.44 -27.73 2.83
C TRP A 44 -9.81 -28.55 4.07
N SER A 45 -11.06 -29.02 4.18
CA SER A 45 -11.51 -29.88 5.27
C SER A 45 -10.72 -31.19 5.35
N ILE A 46 -10.35 -31.76 4.19
CA ILE A 46 -9.53 -32.98 4.16
C ILE A 46 -8.08 -32.68 4.51
N ILE A 47 -7.55 -31.54 4.04
CA ILE A 47 -6.20 -31.07 4.35
C ILE A 47 -6.04 -30.87 5.86
N GLU A 48 -7.03 -30.31 6.55
CA GLU A 48 -7.06 -30.19 8.02
C GLU A 48 -6.89 -31.53 8.73
N GLY A 49 -7.28 -32.64 8.11
CA GLY A 49 -7.06 -33.98 8.64
C GLY A 49 -5.60 -34.45 8.59
N PHE A 50 -4.71 -33.83 7.80
CA PHE A 50 -3.28 -34.17 7.75
C PHE A 50 -2.55 -33.69 9.01
N GLU A 51 -1.30 -34.12 9.19
CA GLU A 51 -0.46 -33.65 10.29
C GLU A 51 -0.23 -32.14 10.19
N ASP A 52 -0.14 -31.46 11.34
CA ASP A 52 -0.03 -29.99 11.41
C ASP A 52 1.15 -29.44 10.59
N ASN A 53 2.27 -30.18 10.55
CA ASN A 53 3.43 -29.81 9.74
C ASN A 53 3.17 -29.86 8.22
N ILE A 54 2.30 -30.76 7.74
CA ILE A 54 1.90 -30.86 6.33
C ILE A 54 0.89 -29.76 6.02
N ASN A 55 -0.07 -29.53 6.91
CA ASN A 55 -1.02 -28.41 6.83
C ASN A 55 -0.30 -27.08 6.68
N GLU A 56 0.70 -26.84 7.53
CA GLU A 56 1.46 -25.62 7.50
C GLU A 56 2.26 -25.47 6.20
N LYS A 57 2.90 -26.55 5.74
CA LYS A 57 3.63 -26.53 4.45
C LYS A 57 2.71 -26.38 3.25
N TYR A 58 1.50 -26.93 3.30
CA TYR A 58 0.48 -26.72 2.26
C TYR A 58 0.16 -25.23 2.14
N TRP A 59 -0.24 -24.59 3.24
CA TRP A 59 -0.67 -23.20 3.23
C TRP A 59 0.47 -22.23 2.94
N LEU A 60 1.71 -22.52 3.36
CA LEU A 60 2.87 -21.67 3.03
C LEU A 60 3.28 -21.76 1.57
N GLN A 61 3.13 -22.93 0.93
CA GLN A 61 3.57 -23.16 -0.45
C GLN A 61 2.48 -22.96 -1.50
N LYS A 62 1.23 -22.80 -1.06
CA LYS A 62 0.08 -22.60 -1.94
C LYS A 62 0.22 -21.33 -2.76
N GLN A 63 0.07 -21.45 -4.07
CA GLN A 63 0.06 -20.29 -4.97
C GLN A 63 -1.30 -19.61 -4.89
N PRO A 64 -1.36 -18.30 -4.60
CA PRO A 64 -2.62 -17.59 -4.54
C PRO A 64 -3.18 -17.43 -5.95
N ILE A 65 -4.46 -17.75 -6.10
CA ILE A 65 -5.24 -17.54 -7.31
C ILE A 65 -6.50 -16.77 -6.90
N ALA A 66 -6.98 -15.89 -7.79
CA ALA A 66 -8.25 -15.21 -7.59
C ALA A 66 -9.36 -16.25 -7.32
N MET A 67 -10.02 -16.12 -6.18
CA MET A 67 -10.96 -17.12 -5.74
C MET A 67 -12.33 -16.92 -6.38
N MET A 68 -12.78 -17.93 -7.10
CA MET A 68 -14.14 -18.04 -7.63
C MET A 68 -15.01 -18.82 -6.66
N GLY A 69 -16.27 -18.42 -6.48
CA GLY A 69 -17.23 -19.15 -5.63
C GLY A 69 -17.87 -18.27 -4.57
N LYS A 70 -18.24 -18.87 -3.44
CA LYS A 70 -18.98 -18.19 -2.37
C LYS A 70 -18.09 -17.19 -1.62
N THR A 71 -18.70 -16.13 -1.10
CA THR A 71 -18.03 -15.16 -0.23
C THR A 71 -17.53 -15.79 1.07
N SER A 72 -18.30 -16.71 1.66
CA SER A 72 -17.89 -17.44 2.86
C SER A 72 -16.55 -18.17 2.69
N ASP A 73 -16.35 -18.78 1.53
CA ASP A 73 -15.16 -19.58 1.27
C ASP A 73 -13.94 -18.68 1.00
N LEU A 74 -14.16 -17.48 0.44
CA LEU A 74 -13.13 -16.45 0.32
C LEU A 74 -12.64 -16.00 1.71
N PHE A 75 -13.55 -15.72 2.64
CA PHE A 75 -13.16 -15.33 4.00
C PHE A 75 -12.36 -16.44 4.70
N VAL A 76 -12.80 -17.70 4.59
CA VAL A 76 -12.04 -18.84 5.14
C VAL A 76 -10.64 -18.94 4.53
N LEU A 77 -10.52 -18.80 3.21
CA LEU A 77 -9.22 -18.81 2.53
C LEU A 77 -8.31 -17.67 3.01
N MET A 78 -8.87 -16.46 3.14
CA MET A 78 -8.14 -15.30 3.62
C MET A 78 -7.65 -15.47 5.05
N ASP A 79 -8.50 -15.99 5.95
CA ASP A 79 -8.13 -16.25 7.34
C ASP A 79 -6.95 -17.23 7.41
N LYS A 80 -6.96 -18.29 6.60
CA LYS A 80 -5.83 -19.23 6.51
C LYS A 80 -4.55 -18.55 6.06
N TYR A 81 -4.60 -17.61 5.12
CA TYR A 81 -3.40 -16.85 4.72
C TYR A 81 -2.95 -15.85 5.79
N ILE A 82 -3.89 -15.14 6.42
CA ILE A 82 -3.64 -14.15 7.48
C ILE A 82 -2.93 -14.80 8.67
N GLU A 83 -3.42 -15.95 9.15
CA GLU A 83 -2.83 -16.73 10.25
C GLU A 83 -1.35 -17.05 10.02
N ARG A 84 -0.91 -17.08 8.76
CA ARG A 84 0.43 -17.50 8.32
C ARG A 84 1.26 -16.33 7.78
N GLY A 85 0.79 -15.10 8.01
CA GLY A 85 1.48 -13.89 7.59
C GLY A 85 1.55 -13.69 6.08
N ARG A 86 0.68 -14.33 5.30
CA ARG A 86 0.65 -14.26 3.83
C ARG A 86 -0.36 -13.22 3.35
N GLY A 87 -0.12 -11.96 3.67
CA GLY A 87 -1.03 -10.85 3.37
C GLY A 87 -1.22 -10.67 1.86
N LEU A 88 -0.15 -10.80 1.09
CA LEU A 88 -0.21 -10.62 -0.36
C LEU A 88 -1.04 -11.73 -1.02
N ALA A 89 -0.90 -12.97 -0.53
CA ALA A 89 -1.68 -14.10 -1.01
C ALA A 89 -3.20 -13.89 -0.81
N ALA A 90 -3.60 -13.36 0.35
CA ALA A 90 -5.00 -13.02 0.61
C ALA A 90 -5.51 -11.91 -0.33
N ILE A 91 -4.72 -10.86 -0.57
CA ILE A 91 -5.08 -9.78 -1.51
C ILE A 91 -5.23 -10.33 -2.95
N ILE A 92 -4.30 -11.18 -3.40
CA ILE A 92 -4.35 -11.80 -4.72
C ILE A 92 -5.62 -12.64 -4.87
N SER A 93 -5.95 -13.45 -3.86
CA SER A 93 -7.16 -14.27 -3.87
C SER A 93 -8.45 -13.43 -3.88
N ALA A 94 -8.40 -12.23 -3.30
CA ALA A 94 -9.52 -11.30 -3.27
C ALA A 94 -9.56 -10.29 -4.43
N ASN A 95 -8.62 -10.31 -5.37
CA ASN A 95 -8.39 -9.26 -6.37
C ASN A 95 -9.63 -8.77 -7.15
N GLN A 96 -10.59 -9.66 -7.43
CA GLN A 96 -11.82 -9.33 -8.18
C GLN A 96 -13.02 -8.99 -7.27
N ARG A 97 -12.82 -9.03 -5.95
CA ARG A 97 -13.88 -9.03 -4.92
C ARG A 97 -13.50 -8.17 -3.72
N LEU A 98 -12.57 -7.22 -3.91
CA LEU A 98 -12.11 -6.33 -2.83
C LEU A 98 -13.27 -5.53 -2.21
N SER A 99 -14.28 -5.18 -3.01
CA SER A 99 -15.52 -4.52 -2.56
C SER A 99 -16.37 -5.33 -1.58
N GLU A 100 -16.18 -6.65 -1.50
CA GLU A 100 -16.85 -7.50 -0.51
C GLU A 100 -16.13 -7.53 0.84
N ILE A 101 -14.88 -7.05 0.91
CA ILE A 101 -14.03 -7.14 2.10
C ILE A 101 -14.16 -5.85 2.90
N PRO A 102 -14.38 -5.92 4.23
CA PRO A 102 -14.39 -4.74 5.10
C PRO A 102 -13.10 -3.93 5.02
N SER A 103 -13.21 -2.60 5.14
CA SER A 103 -12.06 -1.69 5.05
C SER A 103 -11.00 -1.98 6.11
N THR A 104 -11.43 -2.35 7.31
CA THR A 104 -10.55 -2.77 8.42
C THR A 104 -9.69 -3.98 8.05
N THR A 105 -10.26 -4.97 7.36
CA THR A 105 -9.54 -6.16 6.90
C THR A 105 -8.54 -5.81 5.80
N LEU A 106 -8.92 -4.96 4.83
CA LEU A 106 -8.01 -4.51 3.77
C LEU A 106 -6.79 -3.75 4.35
N LEU A 107 -7.02 -2.85 5.30
CA LEU A 107 -5.95 -2.14 6.00
C LEU A 107 -5.04 -3.10 6.79
N TYR A 108 -5.63 -4.10 7.45
CA TYR A 108 -4.86 -5.11 8.17
C TYR A 108 -4.03 -6.00 7.23
N LEU A 109 -4.54 -6.33 6.05
CA LEU A 109 -3.78 -7.07 5.03
C LEU A 109 -2.55 -6.30 4.54
N LEU A 110 -2.68 -4.98 4.35
CA LEU A 110 -1.54 -4.13 4.05
C LEU A 110 -0.49 -4.23 5.18
N ASP A 111 -0.90 -4.15 6.45
CA ASP A 111 0.04 -4.30 7.56
C ASP A 111 0.75 -5.66 7.59
N ILE A 112 0.08 -6.73 7.17
CA ILE A 112 0.70 -8.05 7.02
C ILE A 112 1.69 -8.06 5.85
N VAL A 113 1.34 -7.49 4.71
CA VAL A 113 2.22 -7.41 3.53
C VAL A 113 3.53 -6.70 3.87
N VAL A 114 3.50 -5.62 4.66
CA VAL A 114 4.73 -4.94 5.11
C VAL A 114 5.62 -5.89 5.92
N LYS A 115 5.03 -6.69 6.81
CA LYS A 115 5.77 -7.72 7.57
C LYS A 115 6.28 -8.83 6.67
N GLU A 116 5.51 -9.23 5.65
CA GLU A 116 5.87 -10.25 4.66
C GLU A 116 7.12 -9.81 3.87
N ILE A 117 7.12 -8.57 3.37
CA ILE A 117 8.26 -7.95 2.67
C ILE A 117 9.51 -7.95 3.54
N ASN A 118 9.38 -7.53 4.79
CA ASN A 118 10.52 -7.43 5.72
C ASN A 118 11.06 -8.79 6.19
N SER A 119 10.25 -9.86 6.15
CA SER A 119 10.62 -11.18 6.70
C SER A 119 11.07 -12.20 5.66
N GLN A 120 10.63 -12.06 4.40
CA GLN A 120 10.83 -13.09 3.37
C GLN A 120 11.66 -12.62 2.17
N ASP A 121 12.35 -11.47 2.26
CA ASP A 121 13.16 -10.92 1.16
C ASP A 121 12.33 -10.75 -0.13
N ILE A 122 11.02 -10.54 0.01
CA ILE A 122 10.12 -10.30 -1.11
C ILE A 122 10.51 -8.95 -1.72
N GLN A 123 10.96 -9.00 -2.96
CA GLN A 123 11.31 -7.80 -3.69
C GLN A 123 10.04 -7.03 -4.06
N PHE A 124 10.13 -5.70 -4.01
CA PHE A 124 9.15 -4.84 -4.63
C PHE A 124 9.15 -5.09 -6.14
N ASP A 125 8.16 -5.83 -6.63
CA ASP A 125 8.00 -6.14 -8.05
C ASP A 125 6.72 -5.50 -8.63
N THR A 126 6.55 -5.65 -9.94
CA THR A 126 5.37 -5.13 -10.66
C THR A 126 4.07 -5.77 -10.15
N MET A 127 4.12 -7.01 -9.66
CA MET A 127 2.94 -7.74 -9.18
C MET A 127 2.45 -7.16 -7.86
N LEU A 128 3.33 -7.01 -6.87
CA LEU A 128 3.04 -6.39 -5.58
C LEU A 128 2.45 -4.99 -5.80
N SER A 129 3.10 -4.19 -6.64
CA SER A 129 2.67 -2.82 -6.94
C SER A 129 1.25 -2.77 -7.52
N TYR A 130 0.93 -3.69 -8.44
CA TYR A 130 -0.41 -3.82 -9.03
C TYR A 130 -1.49 -4.13 -7.97
N TYR A 131 -1.25 -5.12 -7.11
CA TYR A 131 -2.24 -5.54 -6.12
C TYR A 131 -2.41 -4.52 -4.99
N VAL A 132 -1.32 -3.93 -4.52
CA VAL A 132 -1.37 -2.83 -3.55
C VAL A 132 -2.16 -1.66 -4.12
N LYS A 133 -1.87 -1.22 -5.35
CA LYS A 133 -2.62 -0.14 -6.00
C LYS A 133 -4.13 -0.41 -6.03
N LYS A 134 -4.54 -1.63 -6.37
CA LYS A 134 -5.97 -2.00 -6.36
C LYS A 134 -6.62 -1.89 -4.99
N VAL A 135 -5.92 -2.27 -3.92
CA VAL A 135 -6.44 -2.12 -2.55
C VAL A 135 -6.62 -0.63 -2.21
N PHE A 136 -5.65 0.22 -2.55
CA PHE A 136 -5.79 1.66 -2.36
C PHE A 136 -6.91 2.25 -3.21
N ASP A 137 -7.05 1.86 -4.47
CA ASP A 137 -8.11 2.36 -5.36
C ASP A 137 -9.51 1.94 -4.91
N GLU A 138 -9.65 0.77 -4.30
CA GLU A 138 -10.88 0.34 -3.63
C GLU A 138 -11.14 1.17 -2.35
N LEU A 139 -10.15 1.31 -1.47
CA LEU A 139 -10.29 2.05 -0.21
C LEU A 139 -10.61 3.53 -0.42
N LYS A 140 -10.07 4.16 -1.49
CA LYS A 140 -10.34 5.55 -1.88
C LYS A 140 -11.82 5.81 -2.20
N GLN A 141 -12.57 4.78 -2.62
CA GLN A 141 -13.99 4.90 -2.97
C GLN A 141 -14.91 4.80 -1.74
N ARG A 142 -14.36 4.52 -0.56
CA ARG A 142 -15.12 4.26 0.66
C ARG A 142 -15.10 5.46 1.59
N ASN A 143 -16.24 5.65 2.27
CA ASN A 143 -16.43 6.75 3.22
C ASN A 143 -16.14 6.35 4.68
N ASP A 144 -15.82 5.07 4.92
CA ASP A 144 -15.56 4.51 6.26
C ASP A 144 -14.08 4.49 6.64
N VAL A 145 -13.21 5.06 5.80
CA VAL A 145 -11.76 5.21 6.05
C VAL A 145 -11.38 6.67 6.01
N SER A 146 -10.65 7.12 7.03
CA SER A 146 -10.10 8.47 7.08
C SER A 146 -9.08 8.67 5.96
N GLU A 147 -9.19 9.80 5.24
CA GLU A 147 -8.20 10.24 4.25
C GLU A 147 -6.79 10.31 4.88
N THR A 148 -6.71 10.67 6.17
CA THR A 148 -5.44 10.72 6.90
C THR A 148 -4.83 9.34 7.12
N ASP A 149 -5.63 8.36 7.53
CA ASP A 149 -5.15 7.00 7.77
C ASP A 149 -4.66 6.36 6.46
N LEU A 150 -5.40 6.59 5.37
CA LEU A 150 -5.05 6.06 4.07
C LEU A 150 -3.77 6.69 3.52
N ALA A 151 -3.57 8.00 3.68
CA ALA A 151 -2.34 8.68 3.30
C ALA A 151 -1.11 8.17 4.07
N PHE A 152 -1.24 7.93 5.38
CA PHE A 152 -0.15 7.36 6.17
C PHE A 152 0.18 5.92 5.77
N LYS A 153 -0.81 5.11 5.40
CA LYS A 153 -0.56 3.80 4.79
C LYS A 153 0.12 3.93 3.43
N GLU A 154 -0.32 4.86 2.59
CA GLU A 154 0.26 5.12 1.26
C GLU A 154 1.74 5.47 1.36
N MET A 155 2.14 6.24 2.39
CA MET A 155 3.55 6.55 2.67
C MET A 155 4.42 5.29 2.84
N THR A 156 3.86 4.24 3.46
CA THR A 156 4.57 2.96 3.67
C THR A 156 4.80 2.22 2.34
N TYR A 157 3.92 2.47 1.36
CA TYR A 157 3.93 1.82 0.05
C TYR A 157 4.46 2.69 -1.08
N LEU A 158 5.11 3.82 -0.81
CA LEU A 158 5.69 4.68 -1.84
C LEU A 158 6.54 3.96 -2.89
N PRO A 159 7.36 2.94 -2.54
CA PRO A 159 8.10 2.17 -3.55
C PRO A 159 7.22 1.43 -4.56
N CYS A 160 5.95 1.16 -4.24
CA CYS A 160 4.97 0.55 -5.14
C CYS A 160 4.31 1.55 -6.10
N PHE A 161 4.55 2.86 -5.94
CA PHE A 161 3.95 3.91 -6.77
C PHE A 161 4.99 4.72 -7.59
N PRO A 162 5.96 4.09 -8.28
CA PRO A 162 7.06 4.82 -8.91
C PRO A 162 6.65 5.65 -10.13
N ASP A 163 5.55 5.32 -10.83
CA ASP A 163 5.22 5.87 -12.16
C ASP A 163 3.77 6.37 -12.30
N SER A 164 3.11 6.75 -11.21
CA SER A 164 1.77 7.36 -11.30
C SER A 164 1.89 8.86 -11.58
N ASP A 165 1.32 9.32 -12.70
CA ASP A 165 1.09 10.75 -12.98
C ASP A 165 -0.05 11.32 -12.10
N GLU A 166 -0.91 10.44 -11.57
CA GLU A 166 -1.99 10.86 -10.68
C GLU A 166 -1.45 11.22 -9.28
N PRO A 167 -1.93 12.33 -8.70
CA PRO A 167 -1.53 12.73 -7.36
C PRO A 167 -2.04 11.70 -6.34
N LEU A 168 -1.10 11.21 -5.54
CA LEU A 168 -1.35 10.37 -4.37
C LEU A 168 -2.24 11.09 -3.35
N ILE A 169 -2.91 10.32 -2.49
CA ILE A 169 -3.72 10.87 -1.38
C ILE A 169 -2.84 11.71 -0.46
N LEU A 170 -1.61 11.24 -0.23
CA LEU A 170 -0.63 11.94 0.57
C LEU A 170 -0.29 13.33 0.00
N HIS A 171 -0.24 13.50 -1.33
CA HIS A 171 -0.08 14.84 -1.91
C HIS A 171 -1.24 15.76 -1.52
N ARG A 172 -2.49 15.26 -1.64
CA ARG A 172 -3.68 16.05 -1.30
C ARG A 172 -3.72 16.40 0.19
N LEU A 173 -3.31 15.45 1.03
CA LEU A 173 -3.22 15.67 2.47
C LEU A 173 -2.19 16.74 2.81
N MET A 174 -1.02 16.74 2.17
CA MET A 174 0.00 17.79 2.35
C MET A 174 -0.52 19.19 1.99
N MET A 175 -1.34 19.31 0.94
CA MET A 175 -1.95 20.58 0.55
C MET A 175 -3.12 21.02 1.44
N LYS A 176 -3.71 20.10 2.20
CA LYS A 176 -4.78 20.38 3.18
C LYS A 176 -4.26 20.61 4.59
N LYS A 177 -3.15 19.96 4.96
CA LYS A 177 -2.58 19.95 6.32
C LYS A 177 -1.10 20.36 6.28
N PRO A 178 -0.79 21.64 6.57
CA PRO A 178 0.57 22.16 6.64
C PRO A 178 1.55 21.31 7.46
N GLU A 179 1.09 20.67 8.53
CA GLU A 179 1.91 19.85 9.43
C GLU A 179 2.46 18.62 8.71
N VAL A 180 1.66 17.99 7.85
CA VAL A 180 2.06 16.81 7.08
C VAL A 180 3.11 17.18 6.04
N PHE A 181 2.95 18.36 5.42
CA PHE A 181 3.94 18.89 4.48
C PHE A 181 5.28 19.18 5.18
N ILE A 182 5.24 19.84 6.34
CA ILE A 182 6.46 20.15 7.10
C ILE A 182 7.14 18.91 7.66
N GLU A 183 6.39 17.88 8.07
CA GLU A 183 6.99 16.59 8.45
C GLU A 183 7.79 15.99 7.29
N ALA A 184 7.26 16.04 6.06
CA ALA A 184 7.97 15.58 4.88
C ALA A 184 9.23 16.41 4.59
N ILE A 185 9.18 17.74 4.73
CA ILE A 185 10.37 18.60 4.64
C ILE A 185 11.40 18.20 5.70
N CYS A 186 10.98 17.94 6.94
CA CYS A 186 11.89 17.55 8.03
C CYS A 186 12.55 16.19 7.81
N ILE A 187 11.87 15.24 7.16
CA ILE A 187 12.44 13.93 6.80
C ILE A 187 13.51 14.06 5.71
N VAL A 188 13.32 14.98 4.77
CA VAL A 188 14.18 15.11 3.58
C VAL A 188 15.36 16.05 3.82
N TYR A 189 15.11 17.15 4.50
CA TYR A 189 16.06 18.24 4.66
C TYR A 189 16.48 18.34 6.13
N ARG A 190 17.78 18.54 6.34
CA ARG A 190 18.33 18.82 7.67
C ARG A 190 17.88 20.18 8.16
N SER A 191 17.82 20.33 9.47
CA SER A 191 17.68 21.63 10.10
C SER A 191 18.95 22.45 9.88
N ASP A 192 18.79 23.76 9.84
CA ASP A 192 19.91 24.70 9.84
C ASP A 192 20.75 24.62 11.14
N GLU A 193 20.20 24.01 12.19
CA GLU A 193 20.83 23.84 13.51
C GLU A 193 21.32 22.41 13.80
N ASP A 194 21.07 21.44 12.90
CA ASP A 194 21.43 20.03 13.15
C ASP A 194 22.95 19.84 13.18
N GLU A 195 23.44 19.08 14.18
CA GLU A 195 24.82 18.58 14.18
C GLU A 195 25.05 17.62 13.00
N GLN A 196 26.28 17.60 12.46
CA GLN A 196 26.65 16.74 11.33
C GLN A 196 26.73 15.27 11.74
N THR A 197 25.58 14.64 11.95
CA THR A 197 25.46 13.19 12.12
C THR A 197 25.20 12.54 10.76
N GLU A 198 25.90 11.44 10.48
CA GLU A 198 25.62 10.65 9.28
C GLU A 198 24.30 9.88 9.47
N PRO A 199 23.35 10.00 8.54
CA PRO A 199 22.10 9.26 8.60
C PRO A 199 22.36 7.79 8.32
N SER A 200 21.60 6.93 8.99
CA SER A 200 21.56 5.50 8.69
C SER A 200 21.06 5.23 7.28
N GLU A 201 21.38 4.06 6.73
CA GLU A 201 20.86 3.64 5.41
C GLU A 201 19.33 3.66 5.33
N LEU A 202 18.65 3.35 6.44
CA LEU A 202 17.19 3.37 6.51
C LEU A 202 16.64 4.80 6.39
N GLU A 203 17.26 5.75 7.08
CA GLU A 203 16.91 7.17 7.00
C GLU A 203 17.15 7.72 5.59
N VAL A 204 18.28 7.37 4.96
CA VAL A 204 18.56 7.75 3.57
C VAL A 204 17.51 7.21 2.61
N LYS A 205 17.13 5.92 2.74
CA LYS A 205 16.09 5.31 1.91
C LYS A 205 14.73 6.00 2.11
N ARG A 206 14.36 6.29 3.35
CA ARG A 206 13.11 6.99 3.67
C ARG A 206 13.10 8.40 3.09
N ALA A 207 14.16 9.18 3.34
CA ALA A 207 14.33 10.53 2.80
C ALA A 207 14.29 10.54 1.26
N THR A 208 14.92 9.56 0.61
CA THR A 208 14.89 9.45 -0.86
C THR A 208 13.47 9.23 -1.39
N SER A 209 12.67 8.36 -0.75
CA SER A 209 11.28 8.14 -1.16
C SER A 209 10.40 9.37 -0.96
N ILE A 210 10.55 10.08 0.18
CA ILE A 210 9.79 11.30 0.45
C ILE A 210 10.24 12.46 -0.46
N TYR A 211 11.53 12.57 -0.77
CA TYR A 211 12.02 13.54 -1.74
C TYR A 211 11.38 13.34 -3.12
N ARG A 212 11.30 12.09 -3.60
CA ARG A 212 10.62 11.77 -4.86
C ARG A 212 9.14 12.10 -4.84
N LEU A 213 8.48 11.94 -3.69
CA LEU A 213 7.09 12.35 -3.48
C LEU A 213 6.97 13.88 -3.63
N LEU A 214 7.79 14.65 -2.92
CA LEU A 214 7.78 16.12 -2.99
C LEU A 214 8.06 16.64 -4.41
N GLU A 215 9.01 16.04 -5.12
CA GLU A 215 9.34 16.41 -6.51
C GLU A 215 8.21 16.15 -7.52
N LYS A 216 7.24 15.29 -7.16
CA LYS A 216 6.06 14.98 -7.96
C LYS A 216 4.81 15.76 -7.52
N LEU A 217 4.96 16.70 -6.59
CA LEU A 217 3.84 17.50 -6.13
C LEU A 217 3.49 18.53 -7.21
N ARG A 218 2.30 18.37 -7.80
CA ARG A 218 1.79 19.18 -8.92
C ARG A 218 0.45 19.85 -8.63
N ILE A 219 -0.09 19.62 -7.43
CA ILE A 219 -1.36 20.19 -6.98
C ILE A 219 -1.09 21.34 -6.01
N LEU A 220 -1.94 22.35 -6.05
CA LEU A 220 -1.83 23.52 -5.18
C LEU A 220 -2.86 23.47 -4.04
N PRO A 221 -2.56 24.11 -2.89
CA PRO A 221 -3.55 24.30 -1.83
C PRO A 221 -4.78 25.04 -2.35
N GLY A 222 -5.97 24.56 -1.96
CA GLY A 222 -7.23 25.16 -2.40
C GLY A 222 -7.59 24.93 -3.88
N GLN A 223 -6.77 24.21 -4.65
CA GLN A 223 -7.02 23.99 -6.08
C GLN A 223 -8.17 23.00 -6.32
N ILE A 224 -9.07 23.38 -7.23
CA ILE A 224 -10.08 22.51 -7.84
C ILE A 224 -10.02 22.75 -9.35
N ASP A 225 -9.64 21.72 -10.11
CA ASP A 225 -9.36 21.82 -11.55
C ASP A 225 -8.34 22.94 -11.86
N ASN A 226 -8.77 24.00 -12.55
CA ASN A 226 -7.93 25.15 -12.90
C ASN A 226 -8.15 26.36 -12.00
N GLU A 227 -9.06 26.27 -11.02
CA GLU A 227 -9.36 27.34 -10.08
C GLU A 227 -8.59 27.13 -8.78
N ILE A 228 -8.19 28.24 -8.17
CA ILE A 228 -7.48 28.24 -6.88
C ILE A 228 -8.22 29.15 -5.91
N ASP A 229 -8.61 28.58 -4.77
CA ASP A 229 -9.12 29.33 -3.63
C ASP A 229 -7.98 30.10 -2.96
N GLN A 230 -7.98 31.43 -3.15
CA GLN A 230 -6.93 32.32 -2.66
C GLN A 230 -6.80 32.27 -1.13
N ASP A 231 -7.91 32.36 -0.39
CA ASP A 231 -7.89 32.37 1.08
C ASP A 231 -7.26 31.08 1.62
N LYS A 232 -7.63 29.91 1.06
CA LYS A 232 -7.03 28.63 1.45
C LYS A 232 -5.53 28.57 1.13
N LEU A 233 -5.11 29.16 0.02
CA LEU A 233 -3.72 29.16 -0.39
C LEU A 233 -2.87 30.05 0.51
N GLU A 234 -3.35 31.26 0.82
CA GLU A 234 -2.71 32.19 1.74
C GLU A 234 -2.58 31.58 3.14
N ASP A 235 -3.69 31.08 3.70
CA ASP A 235 -3.71 30.40 5.00
C ASP A 235 -2.71 29.23 5.04
N TRP A 236 -2.65 28.42 3.97
CA TRP A 236 -1.71 27.31 3.91
C TRP A 236 -0.24 27.80 3.89
N CYS A 237 0.07 28.82 3.09
CA CYS A 237 1.43 29.37 2.99
C CYS A 237 1.89 29.97 4.32
N GLU A 238 1.03 30.72 5.01
CA GLU A 238 1.33 31.30 6.31
C GLU A 238 1.61 30.22 7.37
N ASN A 239 0.75 29.21 7.46
CA ASN A 239 0.90 28.11 8.41
C ASN A 239 2.17 27.29 8.13
N VAL A 240 2.46 26.98 6.86
CA VAL A 240 3.69 26.26 6.48
C VAL A 240 4.93 27.07 6.84
N ARG A 241 4.97 28.37 6.53
CA ARG A 241 6.11 29.24 6.89
C ARG A 241 6.30 29.36 8.40
N HIS A 242 5.21 29.44 9.15
CA HIS A 242 5.24 29.45 10.61
C HIS A 242 5.87 28.16 11.17
N LEU A 243 5.40 27.00 10.72
CA LEU A 243 5.92 25.70 11.12
C LEU A 243 7.38 25.50 10.67
N ALA A 244 7.74 25.92 9.45
CA ALA A 244 9.12 25.87 8.96
C ALA A 244 10.08 26.68 9.84
N LYS A 245 9.62 27.79 10.41
CA LYS A 245 10.39 28.57 11.39
C LYS A 245 10.61 27.79 12.68
N LEU A 246 9.56 27.17 13.21
CA LEU A 246 9.66 26.35 14.43
C LEU A 246 10.60 25.15 14.26
N HIS A 247 10.71 24.63 13.04
CA HIS A 247 11.59 23.51 12.71
C HIS A 247 12.92 23.93 12.05
N HIS A 248 13.26 25.23 12.04
CA HIS A 248 14.52 25.78 11.54
C HIS A 248 14.86 25.29 10.12
N ARG A 249 13.88 25.43 9.20
CA ARG A 249 13.93 24.99 7.79
C ARG A 249 13.29 26.01 6.86
N GLN A 250 13.35 27.30 7.18
CA GLN A 250 12.60 28.35 6.47
C GLN A 250 13.01 28.46 5.00
N GLU A 251 14.30 28.66 4.73
CA GLU A 251 14.80 28.91 3.38
C GLU A 251 14.49 27.76 2.41
N ILE A 252 14.74 26.52 2.87
CA ILE A 252 14.44 25.35 2.05
C ILE A 252 12.94 25.15 1.86
N THR A 253 12.13 25.45 2.87
CA THR A 253 10.67 25.34 2.74
C THR A 253 10.14 26.36 1.73
N ASP A 254 10.59 27.62 1.77
CA ASP A 254 10.19 28.63 0.79
C ASP A 254 10.62 28.24 -0.64
N HIS A 255 11.78 27.60 -0.80
CA HIS A 255 12.20 27.06 -2.09
C HIS A 255 11.24 25.96 -2.60
N VAL A 256 10.82 25.05 -1.73
CA VAL A 256 9.86 23.99 -2.10
C VAL A 256 8.46 24.57 -2.37
N ILE A 257 8.00 25.56 -1.58
CA ILE A 257 6.76 26.30 -1.87
C ILE A 257 6.84 26.91 -3.28
N GLY A 258 7.94 27.60 -3.62
CA GLY A 258 8.13 28.20 -4.93
C GLY A 258 8.02 27.18 -6.08
N LYS A 259 8.59 25.98 -5.91
CA LYS A 259 8.45 24.88 -6.88
C LYS A 259 6.98 24.44 -7.06
N ILE A 260 6.22 24.38 -5.97
CA ILE A 260 4.79 24.00 -6.01
C ILE A 260 3.98 25.08 -6.73
N LEU A 261 4.18 26.34 -6.36
CA LEU A 261 3.47 27.48 -6.97
C LEU A 261 3.78 27.61 -8.47
N ALA A 262 4.98 27.18 -8.91
CA ALA A 262 5.34 27.16 -10.33
C ALA A 262 4.45 26.22 -11.18
N HIS A 263 3.73 25.28 -10.57
CA HIS A 263 2.76 24.41 -11.24
C HIS A 263 1.35 25.01 -11.34
N ALA A 264 1.18 26.28 -10.96
CA ALA A 264 -0.10 26.96 -11.08
C ALA A 264 -0.64 26.92 -12.52
N PRO A 265 -1.95 26.72 -12.70
CA PRO A 265 -2.60 26.90 -13.99
C PRO A 265 -2.59 28.38 -14.40
N ASN A 266 -3.02 28.66 -15.62
CA ASN A 266 -3.34 30.02 -16.04
C ASN A 266 -4.61 30.50 -15.32
N SER A 267 -4.69 31.80 -15.07
CA SER A 267 -5.93 32.44 -14.62
C SER A 267 -7.08 32.16 -15.60
N SER A 268 -8.26 31.81 -15.08
CA SER A 268 -9.47 31.73 -15.92
C SER A 268 -10.01 33.11 -16.32
N VAL A 269 -9.62 34.16 -15.59
CA VAL A 269 -10.07 35.54 -15.81
C VAL A 269 -9.31 36.23 -16.94
N ASP A 270 -7.98 36.12 -16.94
CA ASP A 270 -7.10 36.84 -17.89
C ASP A 270 -6.24 35.92 -18.77
N ASN A 271 -6.36 34.61 -18.61
CA ASN A 271 -5.58 33.58 -19.31
C ASN A 271 -4.05 33.78 -19.21
N SER A 272 -3.58 34.47 -18.18
CA SER A 272 -2.16 34.74 -17.95
C SER A 272 -1.64 33.90 -16.79
N TRP A 273 -0.35 33.58 -16.87
CA TRP A 273 0.37 32.83 -15.84
C TRP A 273 1.26 33.78 -15.01
N PRO A 274 1.34 33.58 -13.68
CA PRO A 274 0.61 32.59 -12.88
C PRO A 274 -0.85 33.01 -12.62
N HIS A 275 -1.67 32.07 -12.14
CA HIS A 275 -3.03 32.34 -11.62
C HIS A 275 -3.04 33.52 -10.64
N GLU A 276 -4.09 34.33 -10.62
CA GLU A 276 -4.18 35.58 -9.83
C GLU A 276 -3.94 35.37 -8.33
N ALA A 277 -4.50 34.31 -7.75
CA ALA A 277 -4.26 33.89 -6.37
C ALA A 277 -2.77 33.70 -6.04
N ILE A 278 -1.95 33.32 -7.01
CA ILE A 278 -0.50 33.15 -6.85
C ILE A 278 0.21 34.49 -6.90
N ARG A 279 -0.23 35.40 -7.78
CA ARG A 279 0.31 36.77 -7.88
C ARG A 279 0.19 37.49 -6.54
N HIS A 280 -0.97 37.36 -5.89
CA HIS A 280 -1.22 37.90 -4.56
C HIS A 280 -0.26 37.42 -3.46
N ILE A 281 0.37 36.25 -3.63
CA ILE A 281 1.30 35.68 -2.64
C ILE A 281 2.76 36.10 -2.89
N ILE A 282 3.09 36.44 -4.14
CA ILE A 282 4.46 36.77 -4.56
C ILE A 282 4.70 38.28 -4.72
N GLU A 283 3.65 39.08 -4.95
CA GLU A 283 3.67 40.55 -5.08
C GLU A 283 3.47 41.25 -3.75
#